data_AF-A0A923MR74-F1
#
_entry.id   AF-A0A923MR74-F1
#
_cell.length_a   1.000
_cell.length_b   1.000
_cell.length_c   1.000
_cell.angle_alpha   90.00
_cell.angle_beta   90.00
_cell.angle_gamma   90.00
#
_symmetry.space_group_name_H-M   'P 1'
#
loop_
_entity.id
_entity.type
_entity.pdbx_description
1 polymer ?
#
loop_
_entity_poly.entity_id
_entity_poly.type
_entity_poly.pdbx_seq_one_letter_code
_entity_poly.pdbx_strand_id
1 'polypeptide(L)' 'MLEWLKPSAFFGSILYALIGVIVFWVSFVAIDKLTPYKLWEEIVEKQNMALAIVVGAMALGVSIIVAAAVHG' A
#
# COMPACT_ATOMS: atom_id res chain seq x y z
N MET A 1 -6.82 -18.98 -27.26
CA MET A 1 -7.12 -19.28 -25.84
C MET A 1 -5.86 -19.65 -25.02
N LEU A 2 -4.67 -19.13 -25.37
CA LEU A 2 -3.44 -19.30 -24.57
C LEU A 2 -2.46 -18.11 -24.74
N GLU A 3 -2.97 -16.92 -25.08
CA GLU A 3 -2.14 -15.71 -25.28
C GLU A 3 -1.60 -15.14 -23.96
N TRP A 4 -2.24 -15.46 -22.83
CA TRP A 4 -1.83 -15.11 -21.46
C TRP A 4 -0.57 -15.86 -20.99
N LEU A 5 -0.11 -16.87 -21.74
CA LEU A 5 1.08 -17.65 -21.43
C LEU A 5 2.31 -17.22 -22.26
N LYS A 6 2.35 -15.96 -22.72
CA LYS A 6 3.61 -15.37 -23.18
C LYS A 6 4.46 -15.07 -21.93
N PRO A 7 5.66 -15.67 -21.77
CA PRO A 7 6.52 -15.45 -20.60
C PRO A 7 6.76 -13.96 -20.32
N SER A 8 6.79 -13.14 -21.38
CA SER A 8 6.93 -11.69 -21.32
C SER A 8 5.74 -10.97 -20.66
N ALA A 9 4.50 -11.41 -20.91
CA ALA A 9 3.31 -10.81 -20.31
C ALA A 9 3.19 -11.18 -18.82
N PHE A 10 3.51 -12.42 -18.47
CA PHE A 10 3.52 -12.88 -17.07
C PHE A 10 4.59 -12.17 -16.23
N PHE A 11 5.81 -12.01 -16.77
CA PHE A 11 6.87 -11.24 -16.12
C PHE A 11 6.51 -9.77 -15.97
N GLY A 12 5.87 -9.17 -16.99
CA GLY A 12 5.38 -7.80 -16.93
C GLY A 12 4.39 -7.60 -15.77
N SER A 13 3.36 -8.46 -15.66
CA SER A 13 2.35 -8.37 -14.61
C SER A 13 2.94 -8.53 -13.20
N ILE A 14 3.90 -9.45 -13.02
CA ILE A 14 4.61 -9.62 -11.74
C ILE A 14 5.42 -8.37 -11.39
N LEU A 15 6.12 -7.79 -12.38
CA LEU A 15 6.93 -6.60 -12.17
C LEU A 15 6.05 -5.39 -11.77
N TYR A 16 4.91 -5.20 -12.42
CA TYR A 16 3.95 -4.16 -12.05
C TYR A 16 3.34 -4.38 -10.67
N ALA A 17 3.00 -5.62 -10.31
CA ALA A 17 2.52 -5.95 -8.96
C ALA A 17 3.58 -5.63 -7.89
N LEU A 18 4.85 -5.97 -8.13
CA LEU A 18 5.97 -5.66 -7.25
C LEU A 18 6.16 -4.14 -7.08
N ILE A 19 6.06 -3.37 -8.17
CA ILE A 19 6.12 -1.91 -8.11
C ILE A 19 4.99 -1.37 -7.22
N GLY A 20 3.77 -1.88 -7.36
CA GLY A 20 2.64 -1.49 -6.52
C GLY A 20 2.88 -1.74 -5.03
N VAL A 21 3.46 -2.90 -4.68
CA VAL A 21 3.83 -3.23 -3.29
C VAL A 21 4.92 -2.29 -2.76
N ILE A 22 5.93 -1.98 -3.57
CA ILE A 22 7.01 -1.05 -3.19
C ILE A 22 6.44 0.35 -2.94
N VAL A 23 5.56 0.85 -3.83
CA VAL A 23 4.92 2.15 -3.66
C VAL A 23 4.08 2.18 -2.38
N PHE A 24 3.29 1.13 -2.13
CA PHE A 24 2.51 1.01 -0.90
C PHE A 24 3.40 1.08 0.35
N TRP A 25 4.52 0.35 0.35
CA TRP A 25 5.48 0.36 1.46
C TRP A 25 6.08 1.75 1.68
N VAL A 26 6.51 2.42 0.61
CA VAL A 26 7.10 3.77 0.69
C VAL A 26 6.08 4.77 1.23
N SER A 27 4.82 4.68 0.82
CA SER A 27 3.76 5.52 1.38
C SER A 27 3.56 5.25 2.88
N PHE A 28 3.62 4.00 3.32
CA PHE A 28 3.51 3.67 4.75
C PHE A 28 4.64 4.28 5.57
N VAL A 29 5.89 4.20 5.09
CA VAL A 29 7.05 4.84 5.74
C VAL A 29 6.93 6.37 5.72
N ALA A 30 6.43 6.94 4.63
CA ALA A 30 6.21 8.39 4.55
C ALA A 30 5.17 8.85 5.58
N ILE A 31 4.10 8.08 5.79
CA ILE A 31 3.06 8.36 6.79
C ILE A 31 3.61 8.22 8.21
N ASP A 32 4.36 7.15 8.49
CA ASP A 32 5.01 6.93 9.79
C ASP A 32 5.95 8.09 10.14
N LYS A 33 6.68 8.61 9.14
CA LYS A 33 7.55 9.78 9.32
C LYS A 33 6.78 11.11 9.45
N LEU A 34 5.65 11.25 8.77
CA LEU A 34 4.77 12.42 8.86
C LEU A 34 4.00 12.46 10.18
N THR A 35 3.76 11.31 10.79
CA THR A 35 3.05 11.17 12.05
C THR A 35 4.08 11.14 13.18
N PRO A 36 4.35 12.24 13.91
CA PRO A 36 5.37 12.29 14.96
C PRO A 36 5.02 11.45 16.22
N TYR A 37 3.96 10.65 16.16
CA TYR A 37 3.51 9.79 17.23
C TYR A 37 4.01 8.37 16.97
N LYS A 38 4.41 7.67 18.05
CA LYS A 38 4.67 6.23 17.97
C LYS A 38 3.35 5.50 17.71
N LEU A 39 3.09 5.21 16.44
CA LEU A 39 1.90 4.52 15.95
C LEU A 39 1.60 3.25 16.73
N TRP A 40 2.63 2.47 17.04
CA TRP A 40 2.49 1.23 17.79
C TRP A 40 2.04 1.46 19.24
N GLU A 41 2.65 2.44 19.93
CA GLU A 41 2.32 2.78 21.32
C GLU A 41 0.89 3.38 21.40
N GLU A 42 0.53 4.27 20.47
CA GLU A 42 -0.81 4.88 20.44
C GLU A 42 -1.91 3.89 20.07
N ILE A 43 -1.70 3.02 19.08
CA ILE A 43 -2.73 2.09 18.60
C ILE A 43 -2.84 0.85 19.50
N VAL A 44 -1.72 0.26 19.89
CA VAL A 44 -1.71 -1.02 20.63
C VAL A 44 -1.80 -0.80 22.13
N GLU A 45 -1.02 0.13 22.70
CA GLU A 45 -1.00 0.33 24.16
C GLU A 45 -2.10 1.29 24.61
N LYS A 46 -2.28 2.43 23.92
CA LYS A 46 -3.28 3.44 24.30
C LYS A 46 -4.65 3.25 23.64
N GLN A 47 -4.78 2.28 22.73
CA GLN A 47 -6.02 2.01 21.98
C GLN A 47 -6.64 3.27 21.35
N ASN A 48 -5.81 4.13 20.78
CA ASN A 48 -6.24 5.37 20.17
C ASN A 48 -6.95 5.09 18.83
N MET A 49 -8.26 4.86 18.92
CA MET A 49 -9.12 4.56 17.77
C MET A 49 -9.10 5.64 16.69
N ALA A 50 -8.95 6.92 17.07
CA ALA A 50 -8.86 8.01 16.10
C ALA A 50 -7.64 7.85 15.20
N LEU A 51 -6.49 7.52 15.80
CA LEU A 51 -5.24 7.32 15.08
C LEU A 51 -5.27 6.04 14.23
N ALA A 52 -5.88 4.96 14.75
CA ALA A 52 -6.09 3.73 13.99
C ALA A 52 -6.98 3.94 12.74
N ILE A 53 -8.06 4.72 12.86
CA ILE A 53 -8.95 5.05 11.73
C ILE A 53 -8.21 5.89 10.68
N VAL A 54 -7.43 6.89 11.10
CA VAL A 54 -6.66 7.73 10.18
C VAL A 54 -5.66 6.89 9.39
N VAL A 55 -4.90 6.03 10.07
CA VAL A 55 -3.92 5.15 9.43
C VAL A 55 -4.60 4.16 8.49
N GLY A 56 -5.73 3.58 8.90
CA GLY A 56 -6.54 2.70 8.05
C GLY A 56 -7.06 3.41 6.80
N ALA A 57 -7.58 4.63 6.94
CA ALA A 57 -8.07 5.43 5.82
C ALA A 57 -6.94 5.82 4.85
N MET A 58 -5.75 6.15 5.36
CA MET A 58 -4.58 6.43 4.53
C MET A 58 -4.12 5.17 3.78
N ALA A 59 -4.06 4.01 4.44
CA ALA A 59 -3.73 2.74 3.80
C ALA A 59 -4.72 2.39 2.68
N LEU A 60 -6.02 2.63 2.89
CA LEU A 60 -7.04 2.47 1.85
C LEU A 60 -6.83 3.43 0.68
N GLY A 61 -6.53 4.70 0.95
CA GLY A 61 -6.24 5.70 -0.08
C GLY A 61 -5.05 5.30 -0.97
N VAL A 62 -3.95 4.86 -0.36
CA VAL A 62 -2.78 4.37 -1.11
C VAL A 62 -3.13 3.13 -1.93
N SER A 63 -3.89 2.20 -1.36
CA SER A 63 -4.34 0.99 -2.07
C SER A 63 -5.17 1.32 -3.31
N ILE A 64 -6.04 2.33 -3.22
CA ILE A 64 -6.85 2.80 -4.36
C ILE A 64 -5.98 3.44 -5.43
N ILE A 65 -5.01 4.28 -5.05
CA ILE A 65 -4.07 4.90 -6.01
C ILE A 65 -3.27 3.82 -6.75
N VAL A 66 -2.75 2.83 -6.02
CA VAL A 66 -2.02 1.71 -6.62
C VAL A 66 -2.93 0.89 -7.55
N ALA A 67 -4.16 0.58 -7.12
CA ALA A 67 -5.11 -0.14 -7.95
C ALA A 67 -5.43 0.63 -9.25
N ALA A 68 -5.66 1.94 -9.17
CA ALA A 68 -5.91 2.80 -10.32
C ALA A 68 -4.68 2.88 -11.26
N ALA A 69 -3.47 2.90 -10.71
CA ALA A 69 -2.23 2.94 -11.49
C ALA A 69 -1.94 1.61 -12.23
N VAL A 70 -2.40 0.48 -11.68
CA VAL A 70 -2.24 -0.85 -12.30
C VAL A 70 -3.35 -1.16 -13.32
N HIS A 71 -4.54 -0.59 -13.15
CA HIS A 71 -5.69 -0.78 -14.04
C HIS A 71 -5.82 0.30 -15.14
N GLY A 72 -4.83 1.19 -15.26
CA GLY A 72 -4.77 2.28 -16.25
C GLY A 72 -4.01 1.93 -17.53
#